data_AF-A0A1V5JRS2-F1
#
_entry.id   AF-A0A1V5JRS2-F1
#
_cell.length_a   1.000
_cell.length_b   1.000
_cell.length_c   1.000
_cell.angle_alpha   90.00
_cell.angle_beta   90.00
_cell.angle_gamma   90.00
#
_symmetry.space_group_name_H-M   'P 1'
#
loop_
_entity.id
_entity.type
_entity.pdbx_description
1 polymer ?
#
loop_
_entity_poly.entity_id
_entity_poly.type
_entity_poly.pdbx_seq_one_letter_code
_entity_poly.pdbx_strand_id
1 'polypeptide(L)'
;MATGPNGEYHMNRFSFGNAHLQNCKGFTLDFMRPKGMELFVELLKKSDVFVENNTPTTAPKLGLTWEFLHEINPKLIVIRSPAFGLSGRSVKWKGFGSNVEAGVGHTYAYRYSDDIDDAVSSLETYSMDNIGSHSLATAAMMGMLQVEKTGQGMLIEIPQAEGVLDALPAQWMDYFVNGRIQPAWANRHPSAVQGAYPTKGDDPMMDYVAITIFNDEEWDGFCAALDYPEWCKDEKFADSISRLKNQDELDKHITEWTKQHNKFAIMHMLQAYGVPAGPVMTEADAFADPSLLDHGFFVEETQKWCGTHKFAGQEGKFLRTPRVSRADFPPTGLGEYNEYVFKEILKLSDAEYQSLIDEEYIGTEMVAGAKSSL
;
A
#
# COMPACT_ATOMS: atom_id res chain seq x y z
N MET A 1 -10.85 -13.33 0.63
CA MET A 1 -10.19 -13.87 -0.59
C MET A 1 -11.27 -14.29 -1.57
N ALA A 2 -11.40 -13.60 -2.70
CA ALA A 2 -12.40 -13.96 -3.71
C ALA A 2 -11.87 -15.09 -4.60
N THR A 3 -11.82 -16.32 -4.08
CA THR A 3 -11.71 -17.50 -4.95
C THR A 3 -13.11 -17.75 -5.50
N GLY A 4 -13.33 -17.53 -6.79
CA GLY A 4 -14.62 -17.85 -7.39
C GLY A 4 -14.98 -19.34 -7.29
N PRO A 5 -16.22 -19.73 -7.66
CA PRO A 5 -16.96 -20.84 -7.04
C PRO A 5 -16.40 -22.28 -7.19
N ASN A 6 -15.28 -22.53 -7.86
CA ASN A 6 -14.87 -23.91 -8.23
C ASN A 6 -13.41 -24.30 -7.85
N GLY A 7 -12.61 -23.45 -7.21
CA GLY A 7 -11.23 -23.82 -6.78
C GLY A 7 -10.20 -24.05 -7.92
N GLU A 8 -10.63 -24.18 -9.17
CA GLU A 8 -9.77 -24.24 -10.35
C GLU A 8 -8.98 -22.93 -10.53
N TYR A 9 -7.69 -23.07 -10.87
CA TYR A 9 -6.76 -21.96 -11.05
C TYR A 9 -6.66 -20.99 -9.85
N HIS A 10 -6.76 -21.50 -8.62
CA HIS A 10 -6.75 -20.66 -7.40
C HIS A 10 -5.64 -19.61 -7.37
N MET A 11 -4.42 -19.94 -7.84
CA MET A 11 -3.31 -18.99 -7.95
C MET A 11 -3.59 -17.84 -8.92
N ASN A 12 -4.29 -18.11 -10.03
CA ASN A 12 -4.62 -17.11 -11.05
C ASN A 12 -5.91 -16.33 -10.71
N ARG A 13 -6.62 -16.72 -9.64
CA ARG A 13 -7.86 -16.07 -9.19
C ARG A 13 -7.70 -15.26 -7.92
N PHE A 14 -6.52 -15.28 -7.32
CA PHE A 14 -6.23 -14.54 -6.10
C PHE A 14 -6.35 -13.03 -6.35
N SER A 15 -7.14 -12.35 -5.53
CA SER A 15 -7.47 -10.92 -5.73
C SER A 15 -6.24 -10.02 -5.72
N PHE A 16 -5.27 -10.29 -4.84
CA PHE A 16 -4.00 -9.55 -4.83
C PHE A 16 -3.20 -9.78 -6.12
N GLY A 17 -3.13 -11.02 -6.62
CA GLY A 17 -2.47 -11.31 -7.89
C GLY A 17 -3.11 -10.54 -9.05
N ASN A 18 -4.44 -10.57 -9.13
CA ASN A 18 -5.19 -9.87 -10.18
C ASN A 18 -5.09 -8.34 -10.12
N ALA A 19 -4.88 -7.78 -8.93
CA ALA A 19 -4.62 -6.35 -8.79
C ALA A 19 -3.17 -5.99 -9.16
N HIS A 20 -2.17 -6.80 -8.76
CA HIS A 20 -0.77 -6.35 -8.78
C HIS A 20 0.08 -6.90 -9.92
N LEU A 21 -0.31 -8.01 -10.57
CA LEU A 21 0.53 -8.68 -11.58
C LEU A 21 0.28 -8.22 -13.03
N GLN A 22 -0.43 -7.11 -13.22
CA GLN A 22 -0.67 -6.51 -14.52
C GLN A 22 0.64 -6.01 -15.15
N ASN A 23 0.73 -6.02 -16.48
CA ASN A 23 1.96 -5.72 -17.24
C ASN A 23 3.17 -6.61 -16.90
N CYS A 24 3.03 -7.61 -16.02
CA CYS A 24 4.07 -8.58 -15.73
C CYS A 24 3.95 -9.80 -16.65
N LYS A 25 5.09 -10.37 -17.03
CA LYS A 25 5.18 -11.66 -17.73
C LYS A 25 5.67 -12.72 -16.75
N GLY A 26 4.75 -13.43 -16.13
CA GLY A 26 5.04 -14.42 -15.09
C GLY A 26 5.55 -15.73 -15.68
N PHE A 27 6.63 -16.25 -15.11
CA PHE A 27 7.21 -17.55 -15.46
C PHE A 27 7.50 -18.35 -14.18
N THR A 28 7.65 -19.65 -14.32
CA THR A 28 8.07 -20.56 -13.25
C THR A 28 9.45 -21.08 -13.54
N LEU A 29 10.27 -21.25 -12.50
CA LEU A 29 11.57 -21.91 -12.62
C LEU A 29 12.00 -22.46 -11.27
N ASP A 30 12.27 -23.77 -11.18
CA ASP A 30 13.02 -24.34 -10.08
C ASP A 30 14.52 -24.07 -10.29
N PHE A 31 14.95 -22.89 -9.85
CA PHE A 31 16.35 -22.49 -9.89
C PHE A 31 17.19 -23.05 -8.71
N MET A 32 16.61 -23.89 -7.84
CA MET A 32 17.37 -24.56 -6.77
C MET A 32 18.26 -25.69 -7.31
N ARG A 33 17.95 -26.16 -8.51
CA ARG A 33 18.71 -27.20 -9.22
C ARG A 33 19.72 -26.58 -10.18
N PRO A 34 20.86 -27.24 -10.47
CA PRO A 34 21.96 -26.62 -11.23
C PRO A 34 21.56 -26.01 -12.57
N LYS A 35 20.77 -26.73 -13.39
CA LYS A 35 20.32 -26.21 -14.70
C LYS A 35 19.37 -25.03 -14.57
N GLY A 36 18.52 -25.02 -13.54
CA GLY A 36 17.62 -23.91 -13.28
C GLY A 36 18.37 -22.66 -12.84
N MET A 37 19.40 -22.80 -11.99
CA MET A 37 20.28 -21.69 -11.61
C MET A 37 21.05 -21.13 -12.83
N GLU A 38 21.55 -22.01 -13.71
CA GLU A 38 22.20 -21.60 -14.96
C GLU A 38 21.27 -20.71 -15.81
N LEU A 39 20.02 -21.15 -16.02
CA LEU A 39 19.03 -20.39 -16.78
C LEU A 39 18.66 -19.06 -16.09
N PHE A 40 18.55 -19.06 -14.76
CA PHE A 40 18.28 -17.84 -14.00
C PHE A 40 19.42 -16.82 -14.13
N VAL A 41 20.67 -17.28 -14.09
CA VAL A 41 21.86 -16.44 -14.33
C VAL A 41 21.86 -15.87 -15.75
N GLU A 42 21.50 -16.66 -16.77
CA GLU A 42 21.39 -16.16 -18.14
C GLU A 42 20.29 -15.11 -18.31
N LEU A 43 19.20 -15.19 -17.53
CA LEU A 43 18.20 -14.12 -17.45
C LEU A 43 18.79 -12.86 -16.79
N LEU A 44 19.46 -12.99 -15.65
CA LEU A 44 20.07 -11.85 -14.94
C LEU A 44 21.10 -11.09 -15.79
N LYS A 45 21.84 -11.80 -16.65
CA LYS A 45 22.76 -11.18 -17.63
C LYS A 45 22.06 -10.32 -18.69
N LYS A 46 20.77 -10.55 -18.92
CA LYS A 46 19.93 -9.81 -19.89
C LYS A 46 19.03 -8.76 -19.22
N SER A 47 18.99 -8.74 -17.89
CA SER A 47 18.13 -7.86 -17.11
C SER A 47 18.85 -6.57 -16.72
N ASP A 48 18.10 -5.46 -16.68
CA ASP A 48 18.59 -4.18 -16.16
C ASP A 48 18.39 -4.05 -14.64
N VAL A 49 17.28 -4.60 -14.13
CA VAL A 49 16.89 -4.51 -12.72
C VAL A 49 16.51 -5.90 -12.18
N PHE A 50 17.02 -6.25 -11.01
CA PHE A 50 16.61 -7.42 -10.22
C PHE A 50 16.07 -6.95 -8.87
N VAL A 51 14.80 -7.21 -8.60
CA VAL A 51 14.12 -6.81 -7.35
C VAL A 51 13.75 -8.04 -6.54
N GLU A 52 14.07 -8.04 -5.25
CA GLU A 52 13.68 -9.12 -4.34
C GLU A 52 13.40 -8.58 -2.93
N ASN A 53 12.43 -9.19 -2.22
CA ASN A 53 12.03 -8.81 -0.87
C ASN A 53 12.06 -10.00 0.11
N ASN A 54 12.90 -11.01 -0.15
CA ASN A 54 13.00 -12.16 0.73
C ASN A 54 13.68 -11.77 2.05
N THR A 55 13.66 -12.69 3.02
CA THR A 55 14.51 -12.53 4.21
C THR A 55 15.96 -12.31 3.77
N PRO A 56 16.72 -11.45 4.46
CA PRO A 56 18.10 -11.13 4.08
C PRO A 56 19.00 -12.35 3.83
N THR A 57 18.71 -13.47 4.50
CA THR A 57 19.46 -14.73 4.39
C THR A 57 19.13 -15.58 3.16
N THR A 58 18.03 -15.31 2.46
CA THR A 58 17.58 -16.16 1.34
C THR A 58 18.51 -16.04 0.14
N ALA A 59 18.69 -14.85 -0.44
CA ALA A 59 19.53 -14.66 -1.62
C ALA A 59 20.98 -15.14 -1.43
N PRO A 60 21.68 -14.84 -0.31
CA PRO A 60 23.03 -15.36 -0.08
C PRO A 60 23.11 -16.90 0.01
N LYS A 61 22.11 -17.57 0.61
CA LYS A 61 22.06 -19.05 0.65
C LYS A 61 21.91 -19.67 -0.74
N LEU A 62 21.33 -18.92 -1.68
CA LEU A 62 21.17 -19.30 -3.07
C LEU A 62 22.39 -18.93 -3.93
N GLY A 63 23.43 -18.34 -3.34
CA GLY A 63 24.60 -17.84 -4.08
C GLY A 63 24.36 -16.50 -4.79
N LEU A 64 23.20 -15.88 -4.61
CA LEU A 64 22.83 -14.59 -5.23
C LEU A 64 23.34 -13.42 -4.38
N THR A 65 24.65 -13.33 -4.17
CA THR A 65 25.26 -12.19 -3.47
C THR A 65 25.44 -11.02 -4.41
N TRP A 66 25.60 -9.80 -3.86
CA TRP A 66 25.88 -8.62 -4.67
C TRP A 66 27.15 -8.80 -5.51
N GLU A 67 28.21 -9.35 -4.93
CA GLU A 67 29.48 -9.57 -5.61
C GLU A 67 29.32 -10.47 -6.83
N PHE A 68 28.59 -11.58 -6.66
CA PHE A 68 28.28 -12.49 -7.77
C PHE A 68 27.40 -11.84 -8.84
N LEU A 69 26.33 -11.15 -8.43
CA LEU A 69 25.40 -10.48 -9.35
C LEU A 69 26.09 -9.37 -10.16
N HIS A 70 26.98 -8.61 -9.51
CA HIS A 70 27.77 -7.57 -10.15
C HIS A 70 28.84 -8.16 -11.09
N GLU A 71 29.44 -9.29 -10.74
CA GLU A 71 30.39 -9.99 -11.62
C GLU A 71 29.73 -10.45 -12.93
N ILE A 72 28.55 -11.08 -12.85
CA ILE A 72 27.86 -11.57 -14.05
C ILE A 72 27.24 -10.45 -14.90
N ASN A 73 26.87 -9.33 -14.26
CA ASN A 73 26.30 -8.17 -14.95
C ASN A 73 26.66 -6.88 -14.20
N PRO A 74 27.76 -6.19 -14.57
CA PRO A 74 28.21 -4.95 -13.92
C PRO A 74 27.22 -3.78 -14.03
N LYS A 75 26.21 -3.88 -14.90
CA LYS A 75 25.16 -2.87 -15.09
C LYS A 75 23.89 -3.18 -14.29
N LEU A 76 23.77 -4.37 -13.69
CA LEU A 76 22.56 -4.79 -12.99
C LEU A 76 22.30 -3.91 -11.78
N ILE A 77 21.08 -3.38 -11.70
CA ILE A 77 20.57 -2.71 -10.50
C ILE A 77 19.90 -3.77 -9.65
N VAL A 78 20.46 -4.03 -8.46
CA VAL A 78 19.91 -5.01 -7.52
C VAL A 78 19.18 -4.24 -6.44
N ILE A 79 17.87 -4.44 -6.31
CA ILE A 79 17.05 -3.81 -5.27
C ILE A 79 16.61 -4.87 -4.27
N ARG A 80 16.99 -4.71 -3.01
CA ARG A 80 16.63 -5.61 -1.91
C ARG A 80 15.73 -4.89 -0.92
N SER A 81 14.55 -5.45 -0.66
CA SER A 81 13.56 -4.86 0.25
C SER A 81 13.15 -5.79 1.39
N PRO A 82 14.06 -6.13 2.31
CA PRO A 82 13.72 -6.92 3.48
C PRO A 82 12.89 -6.10 4.47
N ALA A 83 12.28 -6.78 5.44
CA ALA A 83 11.49 -6.14 6.50
C ALA A 83 12.26 -5.07 7.30
N PHE A 84 13.47 -5.37 7.78
CA PHE A 84 14.22 -4.53 8.73
C PHE A 84 15.68 -4.27 8.32
N GLY A 85 16.00 -4.51 7.05
CA GLY A 85 17.34 -4.31 6.49
C GLY A 85 18.25 -5.54 6.42
N LEU A 86 19.40 -5.37 5.79
CA LEU A 86 20.42 -6.37 5.48
C LEU A 86 21.52 -6.46 6.54
N SER A 87 21.50 -5.56 7.52
CA SER A 87 22.50 -5.49 8.58
C SER A 87 21.86 -5.40 9.98
N GLY A 88 22.68 -5.55 11.01
CA GLY A 88 22.24 -5.46 12.41
C GLY A 88 21.55 -6.73 12.95
N ARG A 89 20.86 -6.58 14.08
CA ARG A 89 20.27 -7.72 14.83
C ARG A 89 19.06 -8.36 14.14
N SER A 90 18.40 -7.60 13.26
CA SER A 90 17.11 -7.93 12.64
C SER A 90 17.25 -8.74 11.34
N VAL A 91 18.47 -9.01 10.86
CA VAL A 91 18.76 -9.74 9.61
C VAL A 91 18.07 -11.10 9.50
N LYS A 92 17.78 -11.75 10.63
CA LYS A 92 17.13 -13.07 10.67
C LYS A 92 15.62 -12.99 10.92
N TRP A 93 15.06 -11.80 11.10
CA TRP A 93 13.64 -11.63 11.38
C TRP A 93 12.84 -11.80 10.08
N LYS A 94 11.71 -12.50 10.21
CA LYS A 94 10.72 -12.59 9.15
C LYS A 94 9.71 -11.49 9.37
N GLY A 95 9.34 -10.80 8.29
CA GLY A 95 8.38 -9.71 8.32
C GLY A 95 7.09 -10.07 7.59
N PHE A 96 5.97 -9.74 8.22
CA PHE A 96 4.68 -9.50 7.57
C PHE A 96 4.20 -8.13 8.03
N GLY A 97 3.32 -7.50 7.26
CA GLY A 97 2.86 -6.13 7.51
C GLY A 97 2.62 -5.81 8.99
N SER A 98 1.80 -6.64 9.64
CA SER A 98 1.43 -6.48 11.05
C SER A 98 2.61 -6.46 12.02
N ASN A 99 3.58 -7.36 11.86
CA ASN A 99 4.69 -7.45 12.81
C ASN A 99 5.80 -6.42 12.52
N VAL A 100 5.95 -5.99 11.27
CA VAL A 100 6.90 -4.92 10.95
C VAL A 100 6.36 -3.58 11.44
N GLU A 101 5.09 -3.28 11.16
CA GLU A 101 4.43 -2.06 11.65
C GLU A 101 4.39 -1.98 13.18
N ALA A 102 4.13 -3.10 13.86
CA ALA A 102 4.23 -3.16 15.32
C ALA A 102 5.67 -2.93 15.80
N GLY A 103 6.65 -3.52 15.12
CA GLY A 103 8.07 -3.41 15.46
C GLY A 103 8.63 -1.99 15.33
N VAL A 104 7.94 -1.12 14.58
CA VAL A 104 8.35 0.27 14.35
C VAL A 104 7.45 1.30 15.04
N GLY A 105 6.46 0.84 15.82
CA GLY A 105 5.60 1.69 16.65
C GLY A 105 4.33 2.22 15.97
N HIS A 106 4.08 1.85 14.72
CA HIS A 106 2.88 2.25 13.98
C HIS A 106 1.60 1.74 14.66
N THR A 107 1.56 0.46 15.03
CA THR A 107 0.43 -0.14 15.74
C THR A 107 0.12 0.55 17.07
N TYR A 108 1.17 1.00 17.79
CA TYR A 108 1.00 1.75 19.03
C TYR A 108 0.37 3.13 18.76
N ALA A 109 0.79 3.82 17.70
CA ALA A 109 0.28 5.15 17.35
C ALA A 109 -1.21 5.17 16.97
N TYR A 110 -1.76 4.06 16.47
CA TYR A 110 -3.14 3.95 15.94
C TYR A 110 -4.15 3.37 16.94
N ARG A 111 -3.84 3.38 18.24
CA ARG A 111 -4.77 2.91 19.28
C ARG A 111 -5.90 3.90 19.54
N TYR A 112 -7.08 3.37 19.83
CA TYR A 112 -8.27 4.18 20.17
C TYR A 112 -8.24 4.73 21.60
N SER A 113 -7.62 4.01 22.53
CA SER A 113 -7.60 4.38 23.95
C SER A 113 -6.25 4.06 24.58
N ASP A 114 -5.91 4.84 25.61
CA ASP A 114 -4.83 4.50 26.56
C ASP A 114 -5.33 3.59 27.69
N ASP A 115 -6.65 3.35 27.79
CA ASP A 115 -7.23 2.33 28.65
C ASP A 115 -6.87 0.94 28.11
N ILE A 116 -6.21 0.13 28.93
CA ILE A 116 -5.74 -1.20 28.55
C ILE A 116 -6.89 -2.14 28.16
N ASP A 117 -8.07 -1.95 28.74
CA ASP A 117 -9.25 -2.76 28.46
C ASP A 117 -9.92 -2.38 27.12
N ASP A 118 -9.52 -1.25 26.53
CA ASP A 118 -10.06 -0.70 25.27
C ASP A 118 -8.94 -0.25 24.30
N ALA A 119 -7.71 -0.75 24.49
CA ALA A 119 -6.53 -0.42 23.68
C ALA A 119 -6.54 -1.18 22.34
N VAL A 120 -7.67 -1.14 21.62
CA VAL A 120 -7.78 -1.74 20.30
C VAL A 120 -7.01 -0.86 19.30
N SER A 121 -6.17 -1.50 18.50
CA SER A 121 -5.53 -0.90 17.31
C SER A 121 -6.09 -1.62 16.09
N SER A 122 -6.79 -0.90 15.23
CA SER A 122 -7.34 -1.46 13.98
C SER A 122 -6.37 -1.17 12.85
N LEU A 123 -5.55 -2.15 12.48
CA LEU A 123 -4.76 -2.10 11.26
C LEU A 123 -5.06 -3.32 10.41
N GLU A 124 -5.90 -3.12 9.38
CA GLU A 124 -6.06 -4.08 8.28
C GLU A 124 -5.29 -3.66 7.03
N THR A 125 -4.79 -2.42 6.97
CA THR A 125 -3.99 -1.89 5.85
C THR A 125 -2.53 -1.78 6.25
N TYR A 126 -1.67 -2.45 5.50
CA TYR A 126 -0.22 -2.43 5.70
C TYR A 126 0.39 -1.35 4.80
N SER A 127 0.57 -0.15 5.37
CA SER A 127 1.05 1.03 4.65
C SER A 127 2.46 0.81 4.08
N MET A 128 3.29 0.01 4.76
CA MET A 128 4.60 -0.39 4.28
C MET A 128 4.60 -1.04 2.89
N ASP A 129 3.60 -1.87 2.57
CA ASP A 129 3.59 -2.60 1.31
C ASP A 129 3.37 -1.62 0.14
N ASN A 130 2.48 -0.64 0.34
CA ASN A 130 2.23 0.42 -0.63
C ASN A 130 3.42 1.37 -0.75
N ILE A 131 3.91 1.92 0.37
CA ILE A 131 5.08 2.83 0.39
C ILE A 131 6.31 2.15 -0.21
N GLY A 132 6.53 0.88 0.12
CA GLY A 132 7.58 0.05 -0.44
C GLY A 132 7.50 -0.01 -1.96
N SER A 133 6.32 -0.28 -2.52
CA SER A 133 6.14 -0.39 -3.98
C SER A 133 6.58 0.89 -4.74
N HIS A 134 6.17 2.07 -4.27
CA HIS A 134 6.55 3.35 -4.88
C HIS A 134 8.05 3.66 -4.68
N SER A 135 8.60 3.31 -3.53
CA SER A 135 10.01 3.49 -3.22
C SER A 135 10.88 2.61 -4.12
N LEU A 136 10.48 1.36 -4.35
CA LEU A 136 11.17 0.42 -5.25
C LEU A 136 11.14 0.89 -6.70
N ALA A 137 9.98 1.37 -7.18
CA ALA A 137 9.87 1.93 -8.53
C ALA A 137 10.76 3.17 -8.70
N THR A 138 10.78 4.07 -7.70
CA THR A 138 11.64 5.26 -7.70
C THR A 138 13.12 4.87 -7.68
N ALA A 139 13.51 3.90 -6.85
CA ALA A 139 14.87 3.37 -6.80
C ALA A 139 15.31 2.75 -8.13
N ALA A 140 14.44 1.99 -8.81
CA ALA A 140 14.72 1.45 -10.13
C ALA A 140 14.98 2.57 -11.15
N MET A 141 14.15 3.61 -11.18
CA MET A 141 14.36 4.78 -12.04
C MET A 141 15.68 5.50 -11.74
N MET A 142 16.00 5.72 -10.46
CA MET A 142 17.27 6.32 -10.06
C MET A 142 18.48 5.46 -10.45
N GLY A 143 18.38 4.14 -10.28
CA GLY A 143 19.41 3.19 -10.70
C GLY A 143 19.63 3.24 -12.21
N MET A 144 18.57 3.30 -13.02
CA MET A 144 18.69 3.42 -14.48
C MET A 144 19.42 4.72 -14.88
N LEU A 145 19.09 5.85 -14.24
CA LEU A 145 19.79 7.12 -14.45
C LEU A 145 21.28 7.06 -14.05
N GLN A 146 21.62 6.31 -13.00
CA GLN A 146 23.00 6.07 -12.58
C GLN A 146 23.76 5.25 -13.63
N VAL A 147 23.14 4.20 -14.17
CA VAL A 147 23.73 3.37 -15.22
C VAL A 147 23.95 4.18 -16.49
N GLU A 148 23.01 5.06 -16.88
CA GLU A 148 23.20 5.95 -18.03
C GLU A 148 24.40 6.89 -17.86
N LYS A 149 24.63 7.39 -16.65
CA LYS A 149 25.73 8.34 -16.37
C LYS A 149 27.09 7.67 -16.21
N THR A 150 27.13 6.48 -15.61
CA THR A 150 28.38 5.85 -15.15
C THR A 150 28.71 4.53 -15.85
N GLY A 151 27.72 3.92 -16.51
CA GLY A 151 27.81 2.58 -17.05
C GLY A 151 27.86 1.48 -15.99
N GLN A 152 27.61 1.79 -14.71
CA GLN A 152 27.68 0.86 -13.59
C GLN A 152 26.34 0.75 -12.87
N GLY A 153 25.96 -0.48 -12.53
CA GLY A 153 24.83 -0.79 -11.67
C GLY A 153 25.14 -0.54 -10.20
N MET A 154 24.19 -0.89 -9.33
CA MET A 154 24.34 -0.71 -7.88
C MET A 154 23.42 -1.65 -7.09
N LEU A 155 23.79 -1.90 -5.84
CA LEU A 155 22.90 -2.46 -4.83
C LEU A 155 22.13 -1.32 -4.15
N ILE A 156 20.80 -1.38 -4.19
CA ILE A 156 19.91 -0.48 -3.46
C ILE A 156 19.18 -1.30 -2.39
N GLU A 157 19.28 -0.87 -1.15
CA GLU A 157 18.54 -1.45 -0.03
C GLU A 157 17.39 -0.53 0.35
N ILE A 158 16.18 -1.08 0.47
CA ILE A 158 14.98 -0.35 0.94
C ILE A 158 14.29 -1.18 2.02
N PRO A 159 14.68 -1.04 3.29
CA PRO A 159 14.02 -1.72 4.40
C PRO A 159 12.55 -1.28 4.51
N GLN A 160 11.61 -2.21 4.54
CA GLN A 160 10.18 -1.87 4.58
C GLN A 160 9.80 -1.12 5.87
N ALA A 161 10.45 -1.45 6.99
CA ALA A 161 10.33 -0.76 8.26
C ALA A 161 10.60 0.75 8.15
N GLU A 162 11.62 1.16 7.40
CA GLU A 162 11.99 2.57 7.27
C GLU A 162 10.92 3.38 6.54
N GLY A 163 10.20 2.77 5.58
CA GLY A 163 9.11 3.43 4.86
C GLY A 163 7.94 3.82 5.75
N VAL A 164 7.55 2.97 6.70
CA VAL A 164 6.46 3.31 7.65
C VAL A 164 6.91 4.37 8.64
N LEU A 165 8.18 4.34 9.00
CA LEU A 165 8.74 5.28 9.95
C LEU A 165 8.82 6.70 9.42
N ASP A 166 9.16 6.83 8.15
CA ASP A 166 9.09 8.11 7.45
C ASP A 166 7.65 8.66 7.40
N ALA A 167 6.64 7.79 7.41
CA ALA A 167 5.23 8.16 7.48
C ALA A 167 4.73 8.56 8.89
N LEU A 168 5.58 8.48 9.93
CA LEU A 168 5.26 8.86 11.32
C LEU A 168 6.19 9.98 11.86
N PRO A 169 6.40 11.08 11.12
CA PRO A 169 7.42 12.05 11.47
C PRO A 169 7.07 12.80 12.76
N ALA A 170 5.79 13.10 12.99
CA ALA A 170 5.34 13.89 14.14
C ALA A 170 5.62 13.18 15.48
N GLN A 171 5.33 11.88 15.57
CA GLN A 171 5.48 11.10 16.80
C GLN A 171 6.94 11.03 17.23
N TRP A 172 7.82 10.75 16.27
CA TRP A 172 9.23 10.53 16.56
C TRP A 172 10.00 11.82 16.76
N MET A 173 9.65 12.88 16.01
CA MET A 173 10.19 14.20 16.28
C MET A 173 9.74 14.73 17.64
N ASP A 174 8.50 14.47 18.06
CA ASP A 174 8.05 14.86 19.40
C ASP A 174 8.81 14.13 20.50
N TYR A 175 9.06 12.83 20.34
CA TYR A 175 9.91 12.10 21.26
C TYR A 175 11.37 12.61 21.26
N PHE A 176 11.95 12.86 20.08
CA PHE A 176 13.32 13.36 19.95
C PHE A 176 13.52 14.72 20.64
N VAL A 177 12.57 15.65 20.43
CA VAL A 177 12.68 17.02 20.97
C VAL A 177 12.25 17.08 22.43
N ASN A 178 11.18 16.37 22.81
CA ASN A 178 10.49 16.57 24.08
C ASN A 178 10.49 15.33 25.01
N GLY A 179 10.98 14.18 24.57
CA GLY A 179 10.95 12.92 25.31
C GLY A 179 9.53 12.37 25.55
N ARG A 180 8.53 12.89 24.84
CA ARG A 180 7.12 12.53 25.03
C ARG A 180 6.75 11.30 24.22
N ILE A 181 6.12 10.35 24.89
CA ILE A 181 5.38 9.27 24.24
C ILE A 181 3.95 9.79 24.05
N GLN A 182 3.51 9.85 22.80
CA GLN A 182 2.19 10.39 22.43
C GLN A 182 1.06 9.53 23.01
N PRO A 183 -0.03 10.14 23.52
CA PRO A 183 -1.22 9.43 23.99
C PRO A 183 -2.00 8.82 22.81
N ALA A 184 -3.03 8.05 23.14
CA ALA A 184 -4.01 7.59 22.16
C ALA A 184 -4.83 8.78 21.66
N TRP A 185 -4.78 9.06 20.35
CA TRP A 185 -5.57 10.13 19.75
C TRP A 185 -6.88 9.65 19.14
N ALA A 186 -7.06 8.35 18.90
CA ALA A 186 -8.17 7.81 18.11
C ALA A 186 -8.35 8.60 16.79
N ASN A 187 -9.51 9.24 16.59
CA ASN A 187 -9.82 10.07 15.43
C ASN A 187 -9.44 11.56 15.58
N ARG A 188 -8.78 11.94 16.68
CA ARG A 188 -8.40 13.34 16.99
C ARG A 188 -7.02 13.71 16.44
N HIS A 189 -6.71 15.00 16.50
CA HIS A 189 -5.42 15.57 16.12
C HIS A 189 -4.89 16.49 17.22
N PRO A 190 -3.57 16.50 17.53
CA PRO A 190 -3.01 17.31 18.62
C PRO A 190 -3.09 18.83 18.40
N SER A 191 -3.36 19.29 17.18
CA SER A 191 -3.34 20.71 16.82
C SER A 191 -4.61 21.22 16.15
N ALA A 192 -5.66 20.40 16.06
CA ALA A 192 -6.93 20.78 15.45
C ALA A 192 -8.08 20.09 16.17
N VAL A 193 -9.24 20.75 16.25
CA VAL A 193 -10.47 20.04 16.61
C VAL A 193 -10.78 19.12 15.44
N GLN A 194 -10.55 17.84 15.63
CA GLN A 194 -10.71 16.82 14.60
C GLN A 194 -11.40 15.60 15.19
N GLY A 195 -12.26 14.96 14.41
CA GLY A 195 -12.91 13.72 14.79
C GLY A 195 -13.69 13.10 13.63
N ALA A 196 -14.10 11.85 13.84
CA ALA A 196 -15.12 11.18 13.04
C ALA A 196 -16.39 11.08 13.89
N TYR A 197 -17.46 11.71 13.43
CA TYR A 197 -18.69 11.87 14.20
C TYR A 197 -19.83 11.07 13.54
N PRO A 198 -20.67 10.38 14.33
CA PRO A 198 -21.81 9.65 13.78
C PRO A 198 -22.83 10.62 13.20
N THR A 199 -23.50 10.17 12.15
CA THR A 199 -24.45 10.96 11.36
C THR A 199 -25.79 10.24 11.28
N LYS A 200 -26.78 10.89 10.68
CA LYS A 200 -28.08 10.27 10.39
C LYS A 200 -27.95 9.31 9.20
N GLY A 201 -28.27 8.04 9.42
CA GLY A 201 -28.44 7.04 8.37
C GLY A 201 -28.95 5.71 8.92
N ASP A 202 -28.90 4.68 8.08
CA ASP A 202 -29.50 3.38 8.34
C ASP A 202 -28.52 2.40 8.99
N ASP A 203 -27.20 2.64 8.91
CA ASP A 203 -26.16 1.78 9.46
C ASP A 203 -25.21 2.55 10.39
N PRO A 204 -25.30 2.33 11.72
CA PRO A 204 -24.48 3.04 12.70
C PRO A 204 -22.98 2.74 12.61
N MET A 205 -22.54 1.78 11.79
CA MET A 205 -21.13 1.49 11.51
C MET A 205 -20.61 2.22 10.26
N MET A 206 -21.48 2.64 9.34
CA MET A 206 -21.10 3.25 8.06
C MET A 206 -21.38 4.76 8.00
N ASP A 207 -22.23 5.26 8.90
CA ASP A 207 -22.74 6.62 8.84
C ASP A 207 -21.92 7.59 9.70
N TYR A 208 -20.69 7.90 9.27
CA TYR A 208 -19.82 8.87 9.91
C TYR A 208 -19.36 9.97 8.95
N VAL A 209 -19.00 11.12 9.52
CA VAL A 209 -18.33 12.23 8.82
C VAL A 209 -17.07 12.62 9.58
N ALA A 210 -15.96 12.71 8.88
CA ALA A 210 -14.73 13.30 9.39
C ALA A 210 -14.80 14.82 9.24
N ILE A 211 -14.46 15.55 10.31
CA ILE A 211 -14.45 17.02 10.34
C ILE A 211 -13.12 17.47 10.95
N THR A 212 -12.51 18.49 10.36
CA THR A 212 -11.32 19.15 10.88
C THR A 212 -11.54 20.65 10.96
N ILE A 213 -11.23 21.25 12.12
CA ILE A 213 -11.25 22.68 12.37
C ILE A 213 -9.88 23.05 12.97
N PHE A 214 -9.02 23.61 12.14
CA PHE A 214 -7.62 23.88 12.42
C PHE A 214 -7.37 25.27 13.00
N ASN A 215 -8.14 26.27 12.58
CA ASN A 215 -7.94 27.67 12.93
C ASN A 215 -9.26 28.39 13.26
N ASP A 216 -9.18 29.69 13.60
CA ASP A 216 -10.36 30.49 13.98
C ASP A 216 -11.27 30.83 12.78
N GLU A 217 -10.73 30.88 11.55
CA GLU A 217 -11.52 31.12 10.34
C GLU A 217 -12.41 29.90 10.03
N GLU A 218 -11.84 28.71 10.10
CA GLU A 218 -12.60 27.46 9.97
C GLU A 218 -13.60 27.28 11.12
N TRP A 219 -13.29 27.78 12.32
CA TRP A 219 -14.23 27.76 13.43
C TRP A 219 -15.43 28.67 13.19
N ASP A 220 -15.21 29.91 12.73
CA ASP A 220 -16.31 30.81 12.38
C ASP A 220 -17.15 30.23 11.24
N GLY A 221 -16.51 29.66 10.22
CA GLY A 221 -17.18 28.92 9.14
C GLY A 221 -18.03 27.76 9.64
N PHE A 222 -17.52 27.00 10.62
CA PHE A 222 -18.27 25.91 11.25
C PHE A 222 -19.50 26.47 12.01
N CYS A 223 -19.31 27.52 12.81
CA CYS A 223 -20.41 28.17 13.53
C CYS A 223 -21.48 28.72 12.57
N ALA A 224 -21.06 29.35 11.47
CA ALA A 224 -21.95 29.89 10.44
C ALA A 224 -22.75 28.79 9.73
N ALA A 225 -22.12 27.65 9.41
CA ALA A 225 -22.81 26.50 8.81
C ALA A 225 -23.91 25.92 9.73
N LEU A 226 -23.75 26.09 11.04
CA LEU A 226 -24.70 25.67 12.07
C LEU A 226 -25.74 26.76 12.45
N ASP A 227 -25.69 27.92 11.81
CA ASP A 227 -26.49 29.11 12.15
C ASP A 227 -26.23 29.62 13.58
N TYR A 228 -24.95 29.61 13.99
CA TYR A 228 -24.44 30.16 15.26
C TYR A 228 -25.22 29.74 16.51
N PRO A 229 -25.28 28.42 16.82
CA PRO A 229 -25.95 27.96 18.02
C PRO A 229 -25.29 28.54 19.27
N GLU A 230 -26.06 28.74 20.34
CA GLU A 230 -25.61 29.51 21.52
C GLU A 230 -24.31 28.98 22.15
N TRP A 231 -24.07 27.68 22.11
CA TRP A 231 -22.85 27.07 22.64
C TRP A 231 -21.59 27.49 21.87
N CYS A 232 -21.68 27.86 20.60
CA CYS A 232 -20.53 28.38 19.83
C CYS A 232 -19.97 29.70 20.40
N LYS A 233 -20.79 30.43 21.18
CA LYS A 233 -20.43 31.71 21.81
C LYS A 233 -19.80 31.54 23.20
N ASP A 234 -19.72 30.32 23.72
CA ASP A 234 -19.10 30.04 25.02
C ASP A 234 -17.60 30.41 24.97
N GLU A 235 -17.11 31.11 25.99
CA GLU A 235 -15.70 31.49 26.13
C GLU A 235 -14.76 30.29 26.06
N LYS A 236 -15.24 29.09 26.42
CA LYS A 236 -14.49 27.82 26.29
C LYS A 236 -14.09 27.49 24.85
N PHE A 237 -14.77 28.03 23.85
CA PHE A 237 -14.50 27.76 22.43
C PHE A 237 -14.01 28.97 21.64
N ALA A 238 -13.68 30.07 22.33
CA ALA A 238 -13.34 31.36 21.71
C ALA A 238 -12.09 31.32 20.81
N ASP A 239 -11.11 30.47 21.12
CA ASP A 239 -9.85 30.35 20.40
C ASP A 239 -9.41 28.88 20.24
N SER A 240 -8.46 28.63 19.34
CA SER A 240 -8.00 27.28 19.01
C SER A 240 -7.46 26.48 20.20
N ILE A 241 -6.76 27.13 21.13
CA ILE A 241 -6.19 26.48 22.33
C ILE A 241 -7.32 26.09 23.28
N SER A 242 -8.26 27.01 23.51
CA SER A 242 -9.43 26.79 24.36
C SER A 242 -10.31 25.68 23.79
N ARG A 243 -10.51 25.63 22.47
CA ARG A 243 -11.25 24.53 21.82
C ARG A 243 -10.60 23.17 21.99
N LEU A 244 -9.28 23.06 21.79
CA LEU A 244 -8.55 21.82 22.01
C LEU A 244 -8.64 21.35 23.46
N LYS A 245 -8.49 22.26 24.42
CA LYS A 245 -8.59 21.95 25.85
C LYS A 245 -9.98 21.44 26.24
N ASN A 246 -11.03 21.93 25.58
CA ASN A 246 -12.42 21.58 25.87
C ASN A 246 -13.03 20.65 24.79
N GLN A 247 -12.20 19.94 24.02
CA GLN A 247 -12.67 19.15 22.88
C GLN A 247 -13.65 18.04 23.28
N ASP A 248 -13.54 17.46 24.48
CA ASP A 248 -14.51 16.47 24.98
C ASP A 248 -15.95 17.02 25.08
N GLU A 249 -16.09 18.30 25.45
CA GLU A 249 -17.39 18.98 25.51
C GLU A 249 -17.84 19.37 24.10
N LEU A 250 -16.92 19.87 23.29
CA LEU A 250 -17.19 20.26 21.90
C LEU A 250 -17.62 19.07 21.03
N ASP A 251 -16.96 17.91 21.18
CA ASP A 251 -17.29 16.69 20.44
C ASP A 251 -18.72 16.23 20.73
N LYS A 252 -19.26 16.49 21.93
CA LYS A 252 -20.67 16.19 22.25
C LYS A 252 -21.61 17.09 21.45
N HIS A 253 -21.34 18.38 21.40
CA HIS A 253 -22.12 19.34 20.61
C HIS A 253 -22.07 19.03 19.12
N ILE A 254 -20.87 18.74 18.58
CA ILE A 254 -20.70 18.34 17.18
C ILE A 254 -21.48 17.06 16.92
N THR A 255 -21.36 16.04 17.78
CA THR A 255 -22.09 14.77 17.64
C THR A 255 -23.60 14.94 17.66
N GLU A 256 -24.14 15.77 18.56
CA GLU A 256 -25.57 16.06 18.65
C GLU A 256 -26.09 16.72 17.37
N TRP A 257 -25.29 17.60 16.76
CA TRP A 257 -25.64 18.23 15.50
C TRP A 257 -25.51 17.26 14.31
N THR A 258 -24.39 16.54 14.17
CA THR A 258 -24.14 15.64 13.04
C THR A 258 -25.16 14.51 12.95
N LYS A 259 -25.67 14.00 14.08
CA LYS A 259 -26.73 12.98 14.13
C LYS A 259 -28.06 13.42 13.51
N GLN A 260 -28.25 14.70 13.21
CA GLN A 260 -29.47 15.21 12.60
C GLN A 260 -29.41 15.20 11.06
N HIS A 261 -28.22 15.03 10.49
CA HIS A 261 -27.96 15.20 9.06
C HIS A 261 -27.23 13.99 8.48
N ASN A 262 -27.39 13.74 7.18
CA ASN A 262 -26.65 12.69 6.48
C ASN A 262 -25.18 13.13 6.25
N LYS A 263 -24.24 12.17 6.26
CA LYS A 263 -22.79 12.41 6.08
C LYS A 263 -22.42 13.28 4.87
N PHE A 264 -23.07 13.08 3.71
CA PHE A 264 -22.80 13.89 2.52
C PHE A 264 -23.37 15.31 2.64
N ALA A 265 -24.55 15.47 3.26
CA ALA A 265 -25.14 16.79 3.49
C ALA A 265 -24.26 17.61 4.44
N ILE A 266 -23.72 17.00 5.50
CA ILE A 266 -22.78 17.65 6.42
C ILE A 266 -21.53 18.11 5.67
N MET A 267 -20.91 17.22 4.88
CA MET A 267 -19.75 17.56 4.06
C MET A 267 -20.02 18.80 3.21
N HIS A 268 -21.12 18.81 2.44
CA HIS A 268 -21.44 19.93 1.55
C HIS A 268 -21.74 21.23 2.32
N MET A 269 -22.48 21.16 3.44
CA MET A 269 -22.75 22.33 4.28
C MET A 269 -21.45 22.92 4.81
N LEU A 270 -20.59 22.10 5.42
CA LEU A 270 -19.34 22.56 6.03
C LEU A 270 -18.34 23.10 5.01
N GLN A 271 -18.14 22.41 3.88
CA GLN A 271 -17.23 22.87 2.82
C GLN A 271 -17.70 24.18 2.18
N ALA A 272 -19.01 24.46 2.12
CA ALA A 272 -19.53 25.73 1.62
C ALA A 272 -19.13 26.93 2.50
N TYR A 273 -18.77 26.69 3.76
CA TYR A 273 -18.25 27.69 4.71
C TYR A 273 -16.74 27.52 4.98
N GLY A 274 -16.01 26.84 4.09
CA GLY A 274 -14.56 26.71 4.18
C GLY A 274 -14.05 25.69 5.20
N VAL A 275 -14.92 24.86 5.77
CA VAL A 275 -14.55 23.85 6.77
C VAL A 275 -14.24 22.51 6.09
N PRO A 276 -13.02 21.96 6.26
CA PRO A 276 -12.70 20.62 5.77
C PRO A 276 -13.57 19.55 6.42
N ALA A 277 -14.32 18.82 5.60
CA ALA A 277 -15.12 17.68 6.01
C ALA A 277 -15.17 16.63 4.89
N GLY A 278 -15.35 15.37 5.25
CA GLY A 278 -15.49 14.27 4.29
C GLY A 278 -16.31 13.11 4.88
N PRO A 279 -17.20 12.48 4.10
CA PRO A 279 -17.93 11.30 4.56
C PRO A 279 -16.96 10.14 4.77
N VAL A 280 -17.15 9.37 5.84
CA VAL A 280 -16.51 8.06 5.96
C VAL A 280 -17.17 7.15 4.94
N MET A 281 -16.44 6.81 3.89
CA MET A 281 -16.94 6.05 2.75
C MET A 281 -16.73 4.55 2.95
N THR A 282 -17.74 3.78 2.56
CA THR A 282 -17.60 2.34 2.28
C THR A 282 -17.06 2.13 0.85
N GLU A 283 -16.73 0.88 0.50
CA GLU A 283 -16.39 0.54 -0.88
C GLU A 283 -17.55 0.83 -1.83
N ALA A 284 -18.79 0.58 -1.40
CA ALA A 284 -19.98 0.87 -2.19
C ALA A 284 -20.13 2.38 -2.45
N ASP A 285 -19.89 3.21 -1.43
CA ASP A 285 -19.86 4.68 -1.58
C ASP A 285 -18.79 5.09 -2.59
N ALA A 286 -17.56 4.55 -2.48
CA ALA A 286 -16.48 4.87 -3.39
C ALA A 286 -16.79 4.51 -4.85
N PHE A 287 -17.38 3.33 -5.12
CA PHE A 287 -17.76 2.94 -6.48
C PHE A 287 -18.89 3.79 -7.08
N ALA A 288 -19.67 4.47 -6.24
CA ALA A 288 -20.77 5.34 -6.65
C ALA A 288 -20.41 6.84 -6.63
N ASP A 289 -19.24 7.21 -6.11
CA ASP A 289 -18.84 8.60 -5.93
C ASP A 289 -18.71 9.35 -7.27
N PRO A 290 -19.45 10.46 -7.49
CA PRO A 290 -19.37 11.21 -8.73
C PRO A 290 -17.97 11.72 -9.05
N SER A 291 -17.16 12.10 -8.05
CA SER A 291 -15.81 12.63 -8.30
C SER A 291 -14.89 11.54 -8.84
N LEU A 292 -14.94 10.33 -8.27
CA LEU A 292 -14.18 9.17 -8.75
C LEU A 292 -14.67 8.69 -10.12
N LEU A 293 -15.98 8.75 -10.38
CA LEU A 293 -16.57 8.40 -11.67
C LEU A 293 -16.21 9.41 -12.76
N ASP A 294 -16.33 10.72 -12.50
CA ASP A 294 -15.96 11.80 -13.43
C ASP A 294 -14.45 11.79 -13.72
N HIS A 295 -13.65 11.36 -12.74
CA HIS A 295 -12.22 11.14 -12.94
C HIS A 295 -11.90 9.88 -13.74
N GLY A 296 -12.88 8.99 -13.94
CA GLY A 296 -12.69 7.70 -14.61
C GLY A 296 -11.77 6.78 -13.81
N PHE A 297 -11.77 6.89 -12.48
CA PHE A 297 -10.81 6.20 -11.64
C PHE A 297 -11.05 4.69 -11.65
N PHE A 298 -12.29 4.22 -11.53
CA PHE A 298 -12.58 2.79 -11.64
C PHE A 298 -12.75 2.37 -13.10
N VAL A 299 -11.90 1.46 -13.54
CA VAL A 299 -11.88 0.96 -14.93
C VAL A 299 -12.26 -0.52 -14.98
N GLU A 300 -13.02 -0.90 -16.01
CA GLU A 300 -13.39 -2.29 -16.25
C GLU A 300 -12.27 -3.02 -16.97
N GLU A 301 -11.85 -4.15 -16.41
CA GLU A 301 -10.81 -4.99 -17.01
C GLU A 301 -11.28 -6.44 -17.03
N THR A 302 -11.05 -7.12 -18.15
CA THR A 302 -11.41 -8.52 -18.33
C THR A 302 -10.21 -9.41 -18.09
N GLN A 303 -10.31 -10.28 -17.08
CA GLN A 303 -9.28 -11.23 -16.73
C GLN A 303 -9.64 -12.65 -17.16
N LYS A 304 -8.67 -13.35 -17.73
CA LYS A 304 -8.83 -14.69 -18.32
C LYS A 304 -9.53 -15.69 -17.40
N TRP A 305 -9.21 -15.68 -16.10
CA TRP A 305 -9.76 -16.63 -15.11
C TRP A 305 -10.84 -16.07 -14.19
N CYS A 306 -11.06 -14.75 -14.21
CA CYS A 306 -11.99 -14.08 -13.29
C CYS A 306 -13.15 -13.37 -14.00
N GLY A 307 -13.08 -13.14 -15.31
CA GLY A 307 -14.06 -12.35 -16.03
C GLY A 307 -13.81 -10.84 -15.88
N THR A 308 -14.83 -10.05 -16.20
CA THR A 308 -14.76 -8.58 -16.18
C THR A 308 -15.13 -8.04 -14.81
N HIS A 309 -14.27 -7.19 -14.25
CA HIS A 309 -14.49 -6.52 -12.96
C HIS A 309 -14.02 -5.07 -13.03
N LYS A 310 -14.50 -4.23 -12.10
CA LYS A 310 -13.95 -2.90 -11.90
C LYS A 310 -12.72 -2.95 -10.99
N PHE A 311 -11.66 -2.27 -11.40
CA PHE A 311 -10.43 -2.12 -10.65
C PHE A 311 -10.12 -0.63 -10.48
N ALA A 312 -9.38 -0.28 -9.42
CA ALA A 312 -8.77 1.05 -9.31
C ALA A 312 -7.85 1.29 -10.52
N GLY A 313 -8.00 2.41 -11.20
CA GLY A 313 -7.22 2.77 -12.37
C GLY A 313 -5.82 3.27 -12.00
N GLN A 314 -5.16 3.90 -12.96
CA GLN A 314 -3.90 4.56 -12.69
C GLN A 314 -4.10 5.80 -11.81
N GLU A 315 -3.22 5.99 -10.83
CA GLU A 315 -3.19 7.21 -10.03
C GLU A 315 -2.78 8.41 -10.90
N GLY A 316 -3.65 9.41 -11.00
CA GLY A 316 -3.42 10.63 -11.76
C GLY A 316 -3.67 10.53 -13.27
N LYS A 317 -3.71 11.71 -13.93
CA LYS A 317 -3.94 11.83 -15.38
C LYS A 317 -2.67 12.32 -16.09
N PHE A 318 -2.06 11.45 -16.88
CA PHE A 318 -0.84 11.76 -17.63
C PHE A 318 -1.20 12.37 -18.99
N LEU A 319 -1.28 13.71 -19.06
CA LEU A 319 -1.78 14.42 -20.25
C LEU A 319 -1.00 14.13 -21.55
N ARG A 320 0.31 13.85 -21.44
CA ARG A 320 1.16 13.53 -22.61
C ARG A 320 1.11 12.06 -23.02
N THR A 321 0.65 11.20 -22.13
CA THR A 321 0.57 9.73 -22.32
C THR A 321 -0.73 9.24 -21.68
N PRO A 322 -1.90 9.69 -22.18
CA PRO A 322 -3.17 9.34 -21.58
C PRO A 322 -3.39 7.84 -21.68
N ARG A 323 -3.92 7.23 -20.62
CA ARG A 323 -4.34 5.83 -20.59
C ARG A 323 -5.85 5.76 -20.38
N VAL A 324 -6.48 4.84 -21.10
CA VAL A 324 -7.90 4.51 -20.95
C VAL A 324 -8.11 3.18 -20.22
N SER A 325 -7.08 2.34 -20.18
CA SER A 325 -7.03 1.07 -19.45
C SER A 325 -6.09 1.20 -18.23
N ARG A 326 -6.25 0.28 -17.26
CA ARG A 326 -5.36 0.18 -16.11
C ARG A 326 -3.96 -0.26 -16.52
N ALA A 327 -3.89 -1.11 -17.55
CA ALA A 327 -2.69 -1.79 -17.99
C ALA A 327 -2.70 -2.08 -19.50
N ASP A 328 -1.54 -2.39 -20.06
CA ASP A 328 -1.40 -2.85 -21.45
C ASP A 328 -1.63 -4.38 -21.54
N PHE A 329 -1.31 -5.11 -20.46
CA PHE A 329 -1.50 -6.55 -20.35
C PHE A 329 -2.25 -6.92 -19.08
N PRO A 330 -3.17 -7.91 -19.14
CA PRO A 330 -3.81 -8.45 -17.95
C PRO A 330 -2.79 -9.08 -16.99
N PRO A 331 -3.14 -9.31 -15.71
CA PRO A 331 -2.37 -10.11 -14.77
C PRO A 331 -2.02 -11.46 -15.37
N THR A 332 -0.74 -11.81 -15.26
CA THR A 332 -0.22 -13.10 -15.67
C THR A 332 -0.72 -14.23 -14.78
N GLY A 333 -1.00 -15.38 -15.40
CA GLY A 333 -1.14 -16.64 -14.68
C GLY A 333 0.20 -17.26 -14.31
N LEU A 334 0.16 -18.29 -13.45
CA LEU A 334 1.31 -19.12 -13.11
C LEU A 334 1.92 -19.75 -14.37
N GLY A 335 3.18 -19.41 -14.67
CA GLY A 335 3.92 -19.97 -15.81
C GLY A 335 3.40 -19.56 -17.20
N GLU A 336 2.47 -18.60 -17.28
CA GLU A 336 1.82 -18.24 -18.54
C GLU A 336 2.80 -17.76 -19.63
N TYR A 337 3.92 -17.16 -19.21
CA TYR A 337 4.95 -16.65 -20.12
C TYR A 337 6.22 -17.50 -20.13
N ASN A 338 6.15 -18.79 -19.76
CA ASN A 338 7.29 -19.71 -19.85
C ASN A 338 7.89 -19.73 -21.27
N GLU A 339 7.08 -19.91 -22.33
CA GLU A 339 7.61 -19.91 -23.71
C GLU A 339 8.28 -18.59 -24.08
N TYR A 340 7.69 -17.45 -23.73
CA TYR A 340 8.28 -16.13 -23.98
C TYR A 340 9.66 -16.01 -23.31
N VAL A 341 9.77 -16.37 -22.02
CA VAL A 341 11.04 -16.26 -21.28
C VAL A 341 12.08 -17.24 -21.84
N PHE A 342 11.74 -18.51 -22.01
CA PHE A 342 12.71 -19.54 -22.36
C PHE A 342 13.03 -19.59 -23.86
N LYS A 343 12.04 -19.43 -24.75
CA LYS A 343 12.25 -19.48 -26.21
C LYS A 343 12.57 -18.10 -26.80
N GLU A 344 11.93 -17.02 -26.35
CA GLU A 344 12.17 -15.70 -26.95
C GLU A 344 13.33 -14.93 -26.29
N ILE A 345 13.45 -14.94 -24.96
CA ILE A 345 14.53 -14.22 -24.27
C ILE A 345 15.81 -15.04 -24.20
N LEU A 346 15.72 -16.31 -23.77
CA LEU A 346 16.88 -17.21 -23.66
C LEU A 346 17.22 -17.96 -24.94
N LYS A 347 16.35 -17.95 -25.95
CA LYS A 347 16.58 -18.59 -27.26
C LYS A 347 16.79 -20.11 -27.17
N LEU A 348 16.17 -20.78 -26.20
CA LEU A 348 16.16 -22.24 -26.15
C LEU A 348 15.39 -22.83 -27.33
N SER A 349 15.88 -23.96 -27.84
CA SER A 349 15.18 -24.77 -28.83
C SER A 349 13.91 -25.41 -28.23
N ASP A 350 12.99 -25.85 -29.10
CA ASP A 350 11.79 -26.58 -28.65
C ASP A 350 12.14 -27.85 -27.85
N ALA A 351 13.24 -28.53 -28.22
CA ALA A 351 13.72 -29.72 -27.52
C ALA A 351 14.22 -29.40 -26.10
N GLU A 352 15.00 -28.32 -25.94
CA GLU A 352 15.47 -27.87 -24.63
C GLU A 352 14.31 -27.40 -23.75
N TYR A 353 13.36 -26.64 -24.32
CA TYR A 353 12.17 -26.20 -23.62
C TYR A 353 11.32 -27.39 -23.14
N GLN A 354 11.12 -28.40 -23.99
CA GLN A 354 10.36 -29.60 -23.62
C GLN A 354 11.05 -30.38 -22.50
N SER A 355 12.38 -30.50 -22.52
CA SER A 355 13.15 -31.12 -21.43
C SER A 355 12.96 -30.39 -20.10
N LEU A 356 12.83 -29.06 -20.09
CA LEU A 356 12.52 -28.31 -18.86
C LEU A 356 11.14 -28.66 -18.28
N ILE A 357 10.15 -28.96 -19.13
CA ILE A 357 8.83 -29.41 -18.69
C ILE A 357 8.90 -30.84 -18.17
N ASP A 358 9.51 -31.74 -18.95
CA ASP A 358 9.58 -33.18 -18.64
C ASP A 358 10.38 -33.44 -17.35
N GLU A 359 11.39 -32.62 -17.08
CA GLU A 359 12.20 -32.67 -15.86
C GLU A 359 11.66 -31.79 -14.72
N GLU A 360 10.48 -31.19 -14.89
CA GLU A 360 9.79 -30.36 -13.90
C GLU A 360 10.61 -29.14 -13.43
N TYR A 361 11.45 -28.55 -14.30
CA TYR A 361 12.07 -27.23 -14.03
C TYR A 361 11.03 -26.12 -14.10
N ILE A 362 10.02 -26.26 -14.97
CA ILE A 362 9.01 -25.26 -15.26
C ILE A 362 7.63 -25.93 -15.36
N GLY A 363 6.56 -25.17 -15.11
CA GLY A 363 5.19 -25.67 -15.20
C GLY A 363 4.16 -24.55 -15.21
N THR A 364 2.89 -24.91 -15.38
CA THR A 364 1.74 -23.98 -15.27
C THR A 364 0.82 -24.35 -14.11
N GLU A 365 1.19 -25.40 -13.36
CA GLU A 365 0.50 -25.90 -12.18
C GLU A 365 1.52 -26.04 -11.04
N MET A 366 1.02 -25.96 -9.81
CA MET A 366 1.85 -26.18 -8.62
C MET A 366 2.17 -27.66 -8.49
N VAL A 367 3.46 -28.01 -8.46
CA VAL A 367 3.89 -29.38 -8.19
C VAL A 367 3.55 -29.81 -6.76
N ALA A 368 3.24 -31.09 -6.58
CA ALA A 368 2.93 -31.66 -5.27
C ALA A 368 4.14 -31.50 -4.33
N GLY A 369 3.95 -30.83 -3.19
CA GLY A 369 5.02 -30.58 -2.21
C GLY A 369 5.76 -29.26 -2.37
N ALA A 370 5.39 -28.42 -3.35
CA ALA A 370 5.84 -27.04 -3.39
C ALA A 370 5.45 -26.32 -2.09
N LYS A 371 6.44 -25.69 -1.43
CA LYS A 371 6.17 -24.88 -0.24
C LYS A 371 5.52 -23.57 -0.69
N SER A 372 4.26 -23.34 -0.28
CA SER A 372 3.67 -22.00 -0.34
C SER A 372 4.44 -21.10 0.62
N SER A 373 4.88 -19.93 0.14
CA SER A 373 5.44 -18.86 0.97
C SER A 373 4.40 -17.81 1.37
N LEU A 374 3.14 -18.00 0.95
CA LEU A 374 1.99 -17.24 1.45
C LEU A 374 1.54 -17.77 2.81
#